data_AF-A0A7C5UW27-F1
#
_entry.id   AF-A0A7C5UW27-F1
#
_cell.length_a   1.000
_cell.length_b   1.000
_cell.length_c   1.000
_cell.angle_alpha   90.00
_cell.angle_beta   90.00
_cell.angle_gamma   90.00
#
_symmetry.space_group_name_H-M   'P 1'
#
loop_
_entity.id
_entity.type
_entity.pdbx_description
1 polymer ?
#
loop_
_entity_poly.entity_id
_entity_poly.type
_entity_poly.pdbx_seq_one_letter_code
_entity_poly.pdbx_strand_id
1 'polypeptide(L)'
;MDARIAMEHGTHSDSLRALQDEIETFIRSLAHPLVVEDDVELFDLTSASWRVDFQFDKLLFEAWNSSRTFTRRVEEAAYRDDDRLGVFVRRPHARETSILEFREFQSKKRRSKPEGRSTYRREFVAMLQQEFPGWRFENVSNRSDREHSLSTWYTRGLMRQGRTGCAFLGLSKDEAPAAADSVLAFGLIWLNWLRERASAKATVPGLRIYLPSEAVELNAQRASAINRRAVKLDLFEWNGGKERPNRTDEKASIVEARLVPHRLNEGLVARHRGLLRELLGETVDRLMLTTDSSGRFVSVRVAGLEIVRIEGDLSPKIYFGLEGSIRRLNESNAEDFRSFVAHVLDRRNAESGDTADLFYRLQSERWLESMLVSDISRIDPNLSPD
;
A
#
# COMPACT_ATOMS: atom_id res chain seq x y z
N MET A 1 24.02 -40.04 30.64
CA MET A 1 24.11 -38.67 30.08
C MET A 1 22.84 -38.31 29.31
N ASP A 2 22.05 -39.31 28.87
CA ASP A 2 20.83 -39.12 28.07
C ASP A 2 19.60 -38.59 28.81
N ALA A 3 19.46 -38.84 30.11
CA ALA A 3 18.27 -38.40 30.86
C ALA A 3 18.20 -36.88 31.06
N ARG A 4 19.34 -36.18 31.16
CA ARG A 4 19.38 -34.72 31.30
C ARG A 4 19.05 -34.00 29.99
N ILE A 5 19.54 -34.51 28.86
CA ILE A 5 19.27 -33.97 27.54
C ILE A 5 17.79 -34.14 27.17
N ALA A 6 17.19 -35.30 27.46
CA ALA A 6 15.76 -35.53 27.24
C ALA A 6 14.86 -34.63 28.12
N MET A 7 15.23 -34.37 29.39
CA MET A 7 14.48 -33.47 30.28
C MET A 7 14.60 -31.99 29.89
N GLU A 8 15.77 -31.53 29.42
CA GLU A 8 15.96 -30.17 28.91
C GLU A 8 15.16 -29.92 27.61
N HIS A 9 15.12 -30.89 26.70
CA HIS A 9 14.32 -30.80 25.48
C HIS A 9 12.80 -30.78 25.76
N GLY A 10 12.32 -31.57 26.73
CA GLY A 10 10.92 -31.55 27.16
C GLY A 10 10.51 -30.19 27.75
N THR A 11 11.35 -29.64 28.63
CA THR A 11 11.07 -28.35 29.30
C THR A 11 11.09 -27.16 28.33
N HIS A 12 12.01 -27.16 27.36
CA HIS A 12 12.10 -26.12 26.34
C HIS A 12 10.95 -26.19 25.33
N SER A 13 10.52 -27.40 24.93
CA SER A 13 9.39 -27.59 24.03
C SER A 13 8.07 -27.14 24.69
N ASP A 14 7.88 -27.46 25.97
CA ASP A 14 6.70 -27.03 26.75
C ASP A 14 6.67 -25.51 26.94
N SER A 15 7.84 -24.88 27.17
CA SER A 15 7.95 -23.42 27.26
C SER A 15 7.61 -22.72 25.95
N LEU A 16 8.01 -23.28 24.80
CA LEU A 16 7.68 -22.71 23.49
C LEU A 16 6.21 -22.90 23.11
N ARG A 17 5.57 -23.99 23.55
CA ARG A 17 4.11 -24.17 23.40
C ARG A 17 3.33 -23.16 24.27
N ALA A 18 3.77 -22.94 25.51
CA ALA A 18 3.18 -21.91 26.36
C ALA A 18 3.31 -20.51 25.72
N LEU A 19 4.47 -20.20 25.11
CA LEU A 19 4.68 -18.95 24.39
C LEU A 19 3.83 -18.85 23.11
N GLN A 20 3.61 -19.95 22.40
CA GLN A 20 2.68 -20.00 21.27
C GLN A 20 1.27 -19.56 21.71
N ASP A 21 0.73 -20.23 22.73
CA ASP A 21 -0.60 -19.95 23.26
C ASP A 21 -0.71 -18.51 23.78
N GLU A 22 0.36 -18.00 24.39
CA GLU A 22 0.45 -16.63 24.87
C GLU A 22 0.32 -15.61 23.72
N ILE A 23 1.11 -15.78 22.66
CA ILE A 23 1.10 -14.89 21.49
C ILE A 23 -0.27 -14.93 20.81
N GLU A 24 -0.82 -16.13 20.60
CA GLU A 24 -2.14 -16.28 19.96
C GLU A 24 -3.24 -15.62 20.80
N THR A 25 -3.23 -15.85 22.11
CA THR A 25 -4.22 -15.28 23.05
C THR A 25 -4.09 -13.75 23.08
N PHE A 26 -2.87 -13.24 23.12
CA PHE A 26 -2.61 -11.80 23.15
C PHE A 26 -3.10 -11.13 21.86
N ILE A 27 -2.72 -11.62 20.68
CA ILE A 27 -3.15 -11.04 19.40
C ILE A 27 -4.67 -11.03 19.27
N ARG A 28 -5.34 -12.12 19.68
CA ARG A 28 -6.81 -12.22 19.66
C ARG A 28 -7.52 -11.34 20.69
N SER A 29 -6.81 -10.87 21.73
CA SER A 29 -7.35 -9.94 22.71
C SER A 29 -7.41 -8.49 22.19
N LEU A 30 -6.65 -8.17 21.14
CA LEU A 30 -6.59 -6.85 20.53
C LEU A 30 -7.73 -6.66 19.51
N ALA A 31 -8.23 -5.43 19.39
CA ALA A 31 -9.27 -5.11 18.42
C ALA A 31 -8.71 -4.92 17.00
N HIS A 32 -7.54 -4.30 16.87
CA HIS A 32 -6.85 -4.01 15.60
C HIS A 32 -5.33 -4.30 15.75
N PRO A 33 -4.93 -5.59 15.80
CA PRO A 33 -3.56 -5.98 16.07
C PRO A 33 -2.56 -5.53 14.98
N LEU A 34 -1.47 -4.89 15.39
CA LEU A 34 -0.32 -4.58 14.55
C LEU A 34 0.92 -5.40 14.94
N VAL A 35 1.76 -5.70 13.94
CA VAL A 35 3.11 -6.25 14.11
C VAL A 35 4.14 -5.20 13.75
N VAL A 36 5.07 -4.95 14.66
CA VAL A 36 6.12 -3.92 14.52
C VAL A 36 7.48 -4.51 14.83
N GLU A 37 8.49 -4.19 14.03
CA GLU A 37 9.88 -4.56 14.28
C GLU A 37 10.76 -3.33 14.06
N ASP A 38 11.64 -3.00 15.01
CA ASP A 38 12.50 -1.81 14.95
C ASP A 38 11.73 -0.50 14.66
N ASP A 39 10.59 -0.31 15.33
CA ASP A 39 9.63 0.81 15.13
C ASP A 39 8.99 0.91 13.73
N VAL A 40 9.21 -0.08 12.86
CA VAL A 40 8.57 -0.16 11.54
C VAL A 40 7.34 -1.06 11.60
N GLU A 41 6.18 -0.53 11.24
CA GLU A 41 4.93 -1.30 11.12
C GLU A 41 5.02 -2.27 9.94
N LEU A 42 5.03 -3.56 10.26
CA LEU A 42 5.21 -4.63 9.29
C LEU A 42 3.88 -5.16 8.76
N PHE A 43 2.88 -5.38 9.61
CA PHE A 43 1.56 -5.88 9.19
C PHE A 43 0.46 -5.34 10.10
N ASP A 44 -0.69 -5.08 9.49
CA ASP A 44 -1.99 -5.05 10.17
C ASP A 44 -2.58 -6.47 10.12
N LEU A 45 -2.67 -7.12 11.28
CA LEU A 45 -3.14 -8.50 11.40
C LEU A 45 -4.67 -8.61 11.36
N THR A 46 -5.38 -7.49 11.32
CA THR A 46 -6.84 -7.47 11.05
C THR A 46 -7.12 -7.82 9.59
N SER A 47 -6.22 -7.42 8.68
CA SER A 47 -6.37 -7.58 7.23
C SER A 47 -5.42 -8.64 6.64
N ALA A 48 -4.36 -8.99 7.35
CA ALA A 48 -3.42 -10.04 6.96
C ALA A 48 -3.78 -11.38 7.59
N SER A 49 -3.51 -12.47 6.86
CA SER A 49 -3.50 -13.81 7.44
C SER A 49 -2.22 -14.00 8.25
N TRP A 50 -2.30 -14.71 9.36
CA TRP A 50 -1.15 -14.99 10.21
C TRP A 50 -1.27 -16.34 10.89
N ARG A 51 -0.13 -16.89 11.31
CA ARG A 51 -0.04 -18.14 12.06
C ARG A 51 1.18 -18.09 12.98
N VAL A 52 1.03 -18.68 14.16
CA VAL A 52 2.15 -19.12 14.99
C VAL A 52 2.21 -20.64 14.87
N ASP A 53 3.36 -21.20 14.51
CA ASP A 53 3.51 -22.65 14.32
C ASP A 53 4.79 -23.17 14.96
N PHE A 54 4.73 -24.42 15.41
CA PHE A 54 5.86 -25.11 16.00
C PHE A 54 6.41 -26.15 15.02
N GLN A 55 7.59 -25.87 14.46
CA GLN A 55 8.23 -26.72 13.45
C GLN A 55 9.67 -27.03 13.84
N PHE A 56 10.04 -28.32 13.88
CA PHE A 56 11.42 -28.76 14.16
C PHE A 56 12.02 -28.13 15.43
N ASP A 57 11.29 -28.18 16.55
CA ASP A 57 11.65 -27.58 17.84
C ASP A 57 11.87 -26.05 17.82
N LYS A 58 11.23 -25.36 16.86
CA LYS A 58 11.29 -23.90 16.73
C LYS A 58 9.88 -23.34 16.63
N LEU A 59 9.65 -22.25 17.34
CA LEU A 59 8.44 -21.45 17.20
C LEU A 59 8.63 -20.44 16.07
N LEU A 60 7.70 -20.41 15.12
CA LEU A 60 7.70 -19.51 13.99
C LEU A 60 6.45 -18.64 14.02
N PHE A 61 6.63 -17.33 13.87
CA PHE A 61 5.55 -16.41 13.57
C PHE A 61 5.57 -16.08 12.08
N GLU A 62 4.44 -16.25 11.41
CA GLU A 62 4.25 -15.96 9.99
C GLU A 62 3.04 -15.04 9.79
N ALA A 63 3.20 -14.03 8.95
CA ALA A 63 2.12 -13.15 8.51
C ALA A 63 2.23 -12.91 7.01
N TRP A 64 1.09 -12.93 6.31
CA TRP A 64 1.04 -12.76 4.87
C TRP A 64 -0.23 -12.05 4.41
N ASN A 65 -0.12 -11.33 3.31
CA ASN A 65 -1.23 -10.78 2.56
C ASN A 65 -0.95 -10.94 1.05
N SER A 66 -1.76 -10.30 0.21
CA SER A 66 -1.61 -10.38 -1.26
C SER A 66 -0.32 -9.76 -1.80
N SER A 67 0.41 -8.96 -1.02
CA SER A 67 1.59 -8.19 -1.47
C SER A 67 2.91 -8.56 -0.81
N ARG A 68 2.90 -9.20 0.36
CA ARG A 68 4.12 -9.62 1.08
C ARG A 68 3.87 -10.75 2.07
N THR A 69 4.92 -11.54 2.28
CA THR A 69 5.02 -12.56 3.33
C THR A 69 6.14 -12.20 4.30
N PHE A 70 5.95 -12.53 5.57
CA PHE A 70 6.86 -12.28 6.66
C PHE A 70 6.93 -13.49 7.59
N THR A 71 8.15 -13.90 7.92
CA THR A 71 8.41 -15.01 8.83
C THR A 71 9.51 -14.63 9.81
N ARG A 72 9.33 -14.96 11.09
CA ARG A 72 10.31 -14.79 12.16
C ARG A 72 10.36 -16.01 13.06
N ARG A 73 11.55 -16.40 13.47
CA ARG A 73 11.71 -17.40 14.55
C ARG A 73 11.56 -16.69 15.87
N VAL A 74 10.61 -17.11 16.69
CA VAL A 74 10.38 -16.61 18.04
C VAL A 74 11.21 -17.43 19.02
N GLU A 75 11.91 -16.75 19.93
CA GLU A 75 12.81 -17.39 20.89
C GLU A 75 12.23 -17.35 22.31
N GLU A 76 11.84 -16.17 22.77
CA GLU A 76 11.28 -15.97 24.11
C GLU A 76 10.45 -14.67 24.17
N ALA A 77 9.65 -14.52 25.22
CA ALA A 77 8.98 -13.25 25.51
C ALA A 77 10.00 -12.23 26.06
N ALA A 78 10.02 -11.02 25.50
CA ALA A 78 10.86 -9.93 25.96
C ALA A 78 10.17 -9.12 27.08
N TYR A 79 8.91 -8.78 26.87
CA TYR A 79 8.07 -8.06 27.83
C TYR A 79 6.59 -8.21 27.46
N ARG A 80 5.72 -7.99 28.45
CA ARG A 80 4.27 -7.96 28.27
C ARG A 80 3.68 -6.83 29.09
N ASP A 81 2.90 -5.99 28.41
CA ASP A 81 2.07 -4.94 28.97
C ASP A 81 0.59 -5.19 28.58
N ASP A 82 -0.33 -4.36 29.09
CA ASP A 82 -1.76 -4.48 28.79
C ASP A 82 -2.08 -4.28 27.30
N ASP A 83 -1.28 -3.48 26.58
CA ASP A 83 -1.50 -3.10 25.18
C ASP A 83 -0.38 -3.55 24.23
N ARG A 84 0.68 -4.18 24.75
CA ARG A 84 1.86 -4.59 23.98
C ARG A 84 2.43 -5.94 24.44
N LEU A 85 2.89 -6.74 23.50
CA LEU A 85 3.67 -7.95 23.74
C LEU A 85 4.91 -7.91 22.86
N GLY A 86 6.08 -7.81 23.48
CA GLY A 86 7.36 -7.91 22.79
C GLY A 86 7.90 -9.33 22.87
N VAL A 87 8.34 -9.89 21.74
CA VAL A 87 9.02 -11.19 21.68
C VAL A 87 10.37 -11.06 20.98
N PHE A 88 11.38 -11.76 21.48
CA PHE A 88 12.66 -11.85 20.81
C PHE A 88 12.53 -12.74 19.58
N VAL A 89 12.98 -12.20 18.45
CA VAL A 89 12.92 -12.90 17.17
C VAL A 89 14.24 -12.92 16.45
N ARG A 90 14.41 -13.93 15.60
CA ARG A 90 15.54 -14.03 14.66
C ARG A 90 15.05 -13.96 13.23
N ARG A 91 15.68 -13.09 12.43
CA ARG A 91 15.44 -13.01 10.99
C ARG A 91 16.04 -14.21 10.28
N PRO A 92 15.47 -14.64 9.13
CA PRO A 92 16.15 -15.58 8.26
C PRO A 92 17.54 -15.04 7.89
N HIS A 93 18.60 -15.79 8.21
CA HIS A 93 20.01 -15.47 7.92
C HIS A 93 20.66 -14.34 8.75
N ALA A 94 19.98 -13.79 9.77
CA ALA A 94 20.61 -12.84 10.69
C ALA A 94 21.24 -13.54 11.90
N ARG A 95 22.39 -13.02 12.36
CA ARG A 95 23.04 -13.46 13.61
C ARG A 95 22.48 -12.76 14.86
N GLU A 96 21.85 -11.60 14.68
CA GLU A 96 21.35 -10.76 15.76
C GLU A 96 19.85 -11.01 16.01
N THR A 97 19.47 -10.94 17.28
CA THR A 97 18.10 -11.02 17.76
C THR A 97 17.49 -9.62 17.75
N SER A 98 16.31 -9.45 17.17
CA SER A 98 15.52 -8.22 17.20
C SER A 98 14.25 -8.42 18.03
N ILE A 99 13.54 -7.33 18.35
CA ILE A 99 12.27 -7.40 19.07
C ILE A 99 11.13 -7.24 18.06
N LEU A 100 10.22 -8.21 18.05
CA LEU A 100 8.94 -8.13 17.36
C LEU A 100 7.87 -7.75 18.39
N GLU A 101 7.22 -6.61 18.20
CA GLU A 101 6.17 -6.10 19.08
C GLU A 101 4.80 -6.33 18.43
N PHE A 102 3.92 -7.02 19.15
CA PHE A 102 2.48 -7.06 18.89
C PHE A 102 1.81 -5.98 19.72
N ARG A 103 1.04 -5.09 19.10
CA ARG A 103 0.35 -4.02 19.83
C ARG A 103 -0.99 -3.68 19.22
N GLU A 104 -1.88 -3.08 20.01
CA GLU A 104 -3.10 -2.48 19.50
C GLU A 104 -2.75 -1.37 18.49
N PHE A 105 -3.54 -1.24 17.42
CA PHE A 105 -3.52 -0.04 16.60
C PHE A 105 -4.02 1.11 17.47
N GLN A 106 -3.08 1.75 18.15
CA GLN A 106 -3.31 3.05 18.71
C GLN A 106 -3.36 4.00 17.52
N SER A 107 -4.56 4.20 16.96
CA SER A 107 -4.88 5.45 16.27
C SER A 107 -4.38 6.49 17.24
N LYS A 108 -3.26 7.17 16.93
CA LYS A 108 -2.63 8.10 17.87
C LYS A 108 -3.77 8.93 18.42
N LYS A 109 -4.13 8.73 19.70
CA LYS A 109 -4.92 9.70 20.43
C LYS A 109 -4.03 10.93 20.32
N ARG A 110 -4.36 11.79 19.36
CA ARG A 110 -3.63 12.99 19.00
C ARG A 110 -3.51 13.77 20.29
N ARG A 111 -2.39 13.61 20.99
CA ARG A 111 -1.94 14.55 22.01
C ARG A 111 -1.91 15.90 21.28
N SER A 112 -2.96 16.67 21.53
CA SER A 112 -3.19 18.08 21.20
C SER A 112 -2.71 18.64 19.83
N LYS A 113 -3.13 18.08 18.68
CA LYS A 113 -3.10 18.83 17.40
C LYS A 113 -4.06 20.05 17.28
N PRO A 114 -5.14 20.23 18.08
CA PRO A 114 -6.00 21.42 17.93
C PRO A 114 -5.28 22.74 18.21
N GLU A 115 -4.36 22.76 19.17
CA GLU A 115 -3.59 23.97 19.51
C GLU A 115 -2.58 24.33 18.43
N GLY A 116 -1.84 23.35 17.89
CA GLY A 116 -0.94 23.58 16.76
C GLY A 116 -1.66 24.08 15.51
N ARG A 117 -2.81 23.49 15.17
CA ARG A 117 -3.61 23.91 14.00
C ARG A 117 -4.27 25.26 14.18
N SER A 118 -4.77 25.56 15.38
CA SER A 118 -5.37 26.86 15.66
C SER A 118 -4.31 27.97 15.67
N THR A 119 -3.10 27.65 16.12
CA THR A 119 -1.93 28.55 16.06
C THR A 119 -1.46 28.76 14.62
N TYR A 120 -1.22 27.68 13.86
CA TYR A 120 -0.89 27.76 12.44
C TYR A 120 -1.95 28.56 11.66
N ARG A 121 -3.24 28.32 11.89
CA ARG A 121 -4.31 29.09 11.26
C ARG A 121 -4.20 30.59 11.56
N ARG A 122 -3.91 30.97 12.82
CA ARG A 122 -3.75 32.38 13.19
C ARG A 122 -2.57 33.01 12.48
N GLU A 123 -1.41 32.34 12.48
CA GLU A 123 -0.20 32.80 11.78
C GLU A 123 -0.43 32.91 10.27
N PHE A 124 -1.06 31.90 9.68
CA PHE A 124 -1.33 31.84 8.25
C PHE A 124 -2.27 32.95 7.79
N VAL A 125 -3.36 33.18 8.55
CA VAL A 125 -4.29 34.27 8.25
C VAL A 125 -3.62 35.63 8.45
N ALA A 126 -2.80 35.80 9.49
CA ALA A 126 -2.06 37.04 9.71
C ALA A 126 -1.07 37.33 8.57
N MET A 127 -0.35 36.31 8.10
CA MET A 127 0.53 36.42 6.93
C MET A 127 -0.26 36.81 5.68
N LEU A 128 -1.38 36.14 5.39
CA LEU A 128 -2.23 36.48 4.23
C LEU A 128 -2.79 37.91 4.32
N GLN A 129 -3.16 38.38 5.51
CA GLN A 129 -3.63 39.75 5.71
C GLN A 129 -2.52 40.78 5.44
N GLN A 130 -1.26 40.44 5.73
CA GLN A 130 -0.11 41.28 5.40
C GLN A 130 0.18 41.28 3.88
N GLU A 131 0.08 40.13 3.21
CA GLU A 131 0.26 40.04 1.75
C GLU A 131 -0.87 40.68 0.95
N PHE A 132 -2.09 40.68 1.48
CA PHE A 132 -3.31 41.17 0.82
C PHE A 132 -4.04 42.26 1.61
N PRO A 133 -3.45 43.46 1.77
CA PRO A 133 -4.12 44.57 2.44
C PRO A 133 -5.44 44.92 1.73
N GLY A 134 -6.52 45.03 2.51
CA GLY A 134 -7.85 45.43 1.99
C GLY A 134 -8.67 44.31 1.35
N TRP A 135 -8.16 43.08 1.29
CA TRP A 135 -8.94 41.91 0.87
C TRP A 135 -9.82 41.40 2.01
N ARG A 136 -11.03 40.93 1.68
CA ARG A 136 -11.94 40.30 2.64
C ARG A 136 -11.71 38.80 2.68
N PHE A 137 -11.63 38.23 3.88
CA PHE A 137 -11.44 36.81 4.11
C PHE A 137 -12.75 36.16 4.52
N GLU A 138 -13.13 35.08 3.85
CA GLU A 138 -14.38 34.37 4.05
C GLU A 138 -14.16 32.86 4.10
N ASN A 139 -15.08 32.16 4.77
CA ASN A 139 -15.06 30.70 4.93
C ASN A 139 -13.71 30.16 5.45
N VAL A 140 -13.01 30.94 6.28
CA VAL A 140 -11.71 30.56 6.84
C VAL A 140 -11.90 29.50 7.91
N SER A 141 -11.47 28.28 7.62
CA SER A 141 -11.75 27.13 8.47
C SER A 141 -10.71 26.02 8.29
N ASN A 142 -10.64 25.17 9.31
CA ASN A 142 -9.96 23.88 9.31
C ASN A 142 -10.91 22.77 9.82
N ARG A 143 -12.23 23.02 9.79
CA ARG A 143 -13.25 22.05 10.24
C ARG A 143 -13.31 20.86 9.29
N SER A 144 -13.69 19.70 9.82
CA SER A 144 -13.97 18.54 8.99
C SER A 144 -15.33 18.70 8.33
N ASP A 145 -15.43 18.32 7.07
CA ASP A 145 -16.70 18.13 6.36
C ASP A 145 -16.52 16.94 5.44
N ARG A 146 -17.05 15.78 5.84
CA ARG A 146 -16.86 14.54 5.07
C ARG A 146 -17.72 14.50 3.81
N GLU A 147 -18.88 15.14 3.84
CA GLU A 147 -19.80 15.22 2.70
C GLU A 147 -19.14 15.92 1.51
N HIS A 148 -18.38 16.98 1.80
CA HIS A 148 -17.68 17.76 0.78
C HIS A 148 -16.19 17.44 0.68
N SER A 149 -15.75 16.33 1.30
CA SER A 149 -14.34 15.91 1.28
C SER A 149 -13.39 17.04 1.72
N LEU A 150 -13.71 17.73 2.81
CA LEU A 150 -12.88 18.78 3.40
C LEU A 150 -12.23 18.28 4.69
N SER A 151 -10.92 18.06 4.63
CA SER A 151 -10.13 17.55 5.75
C SER A 151 -9.81 18.64 6.79
N THR A 152 -9.48 18.19 8.01
CA THR A 152 -8.98 19.06 9.09
C THR A 152 -7.49 19.36 9.01
N TRP A 153 -6.76 18.74 8.09
CA TRP A 153 -5.32 18.94 7.89
C TRP A 153 -4.99 20.33 7.36
N TYR A 154 -5.90 20.92 6.59
CA TYR A 154 -5.65 22.13 5.85
C TYR A 154 -6.41 23.32 6.44
N THR A 155 -5.71 24.44 6.58
CA THR A 155 -6.38 25.73 6.78
C THR A 155 -6.76 26.26 5.41
N ARG A 156 -8.05 26.44 5.16
CA ARG A 156 -8.58 26.87 3.87
C ARG A 156 -9.48 28.08 4.01
N GLY A 157 -9.66 28.81 2.92
CA GLY A 157 -10.58 29.93 2.87
C GLY A 157 -10.65 30.56 1.48
N LEU A 158 -11.42 31.64 1.41
CA LEU A 158 -11.55 32.49 0.24
C LEU A 158 -11.11 33.89 0.60
N MET A 159 -10.19 34.47 -0.16
CA MET A 159 -9.91 35.91 -0.10
C MET A 159 -10.60 36.59 -1.28
N ARG A 160 -11.18 37.78 -1.08
CA ARG A 160 -11.89 38.50 -2.13
C ARG A 160 -11.57 40.00 -2.16
N GLN A 161 -11.47 40.53 -3.37
CA GLN A 161 -11.47 41.95 -3.65
C GLN A 161 -12.54 42.26 -4.70
N GLY A 162 -13.59 42.97 -4.30
CA GLY A 162 -14.75 43.23 -5.16
C GLY A 162 -15.43 41.95 -5.62
N ARG A 163 -15.45 41.71 -6.93
CA ARG A 163 -16.11 40.54 -7.57
C ARG A 163 -15.17 39.36 -7.79
N THR A 164 -13.88 39.54 -7.56
CA THR A 164 -12.85 38.52 -7.83
C THR A 164 -12.39 37.92 -6.52
N GLY A 165 -12.54 36.61 -6.40
CA GLY A 165 -12.07 35.81 -5.27
C GLY A 165 -10.86 34.94 -5.64
N CYS A 166 -10.07 34.56 -4.65
CA CYS A 166 -9.01 33.57 -4.78
C CYS A 166 -9.15 32.56 -3.65
N ALA A 167 -9.26 31.28 -4.00
CA ALA A 167 -9.20 30.22 -3.01
C ALA A 167 -7.77 30.14 -2.46
N PHE A 168 -7.63 29.86 -1.17
CA PHE A 168 -6.35 29.55 -0.57
C PHE A 168 -6.44 28.31 0.31
N LEU A 169 -5.31 27.60 0.40
CA LEU A 169 -5.15 26.42 1.23
C LEU A 169 -3.72 26.38 1.79
N GLY A 170 -3.58 26.14 3.10
CA GLY A 170 -2.31 26.07 3.79
C GLY A 170 -2.15 24.77 4.57
N LEU A 171 -0.98 24.16 4.45
CA LEU A 171 -0.57 22.96 5.17
C LEU A 171 0.51 23.31 6.22
N SER A 172 0.30 22.88 7.47
CA SER A 172 1.34 22.99 8.49
C SER A 172 2.41 21.92 8.31
N LYS A 173 3.67 22.25 8.63
CA LYS A 173 4.80 21.29 8.71
C LYS A 173 4.56 20.16 9.72
N ASP A 174 3.68 20.36 10.70
CA ASP A 174 3.36 19.35 11.72
C ASP A 174 2.33 18.31 11.24
N GLU A 175 1.84 18.42 10.00
CA GLU A 175 0.92 17.44 9.43
C GLU A 175 1.63 16.20 8.89
N ALA A 176 0.87 15.11 8.77
CA ALA A 176 1.43 13.84 8.31
C ALA A 176 1.82 13.91 6.82
N PRO A 177 2.78 13.09 6.35
CA PRO A 177 3.14 13.01 4.93
C PRO A 177 1.94 12.76 4.00
N ALA A 178 0.98 11.92 4.43
CA ALA A 178 -0.25 11.69 3.67
C ALA A 178 -1.09 12.97 3.42
N ALA A 179 -1.00 13.97 4.29
CA ALA A 179 -1.63 15.27 4.07
C ALA A 179 -0.88 16.09 3.02
N ALA A 180 0.46 16.04 2.99
CA ALA A 180 1.27 16.65 1.94
C ALA A 180 1.02 15.99 0.57
N ASP A 181 0.83 14.67 0.54
CA ASP A 181 0.54 13.93 -0.69
C ASP A 181 -0.82 14.28 -1.30
N SER A 182 -1.81 14.60 -0.47
CA SER A 182 -3.18 14.84 -0.94
C SER A 182 -3.55 16.32 -1.08
N VAL A 183 -2.64 17.24 -0.74
CA VAL A 183 -2.91 18.68 -0.64
C VAL A 183 -3.43 19.32 -1.93
N LEU A 184 -2.87 18.94 -3.09
CA LEU A 184 -3.31 19.47 -4.39
C LEU A 184 -4.75 19.05 -4.70
N ALA A 185 -5.11 17.79 -4.44
CA ALA A 185 -6.45 17.27 -4.65
C ALA A 185 -7.47 18.01 -3.75
N PHE A 186 -7.17 18.13 -2.45
CA PHE A 186 -8.04 18.87 -1.52
C PHE A 186 -8.14 20.36 -1.86
N GLY A 187 -7.07 20.97 -2.40
CA GLY A 187 -7.11 22.34 -2.91
C GLY A 187 -8.06 22.51 -4.08
N LEU A 188 -8.05 21.58 -5.04
CA LEU A 188 -8.95 21.60 -6.19
C LEU A 188 -10.41 21.33 -5.78
N ILE A 189 -10.65 20.40 -4.85
CA ILE A 189 -11.97 20.14 -4.26
C ILE A 189 -12.50 21.42 -3.60
N TRP A 190 -11.66 22.11 -2.83
CA TRP A 190 -12.02 23.38 -2.19
C TRP A 190 -12.36 24.47 -3.22
N LEU A 191 -11.56 24.61 -4.28
CA LEU A 191 -11.83 25.54 -5.36
C LEU A 191 -13.18 25.24 -6.04
N ASN A 192 -13.48 23.97 -6.32
CA ASN A 192 -14.74 23.56 -6.93
C ASN A 192 -15.93 23.91 -6.02
N TRP A 193 -15.84 23.55 -4.73
CA TRP A 193 -16.85 23.85 -3.71
C TRP A 193 -17.17 25.35 -3.62
N LEU A 194 -16.15 26.21 -3.75
CA LEU A 194 -16.29 27.66 -3.78
C LEU A 194 -16.94 28.16 -5.08
N ARG A 195 -16.60 27.57 -6.23
CA ARG A 195 -17.17 27.94 -7.54
C ARG A 195 -18.65 27.61 -7.61
N GLU A 196 -19.08 26.47 -7.08
CA GLU A 196 -20.49 26.06 -7.02
C GLU A 196 -21.35 27.03 -6.18
N ARG A 197 -20.76 27.62 -5.13
CA ARG A 197 -21.43 28.56 -4.22
C ARG A 197 -21.23 30.02 -4.60
N ALA A 198 -20.38 30.31 -5.58
CA ALA A 198 -20.17 31.67 -6.02
C ALA A 198 -21.44 32.18 -6.71
N SER A 199 -21.93 33.36 -6.31
CA SER A 199 -23.01 34.01 -7.04
C SER A 199 -22.62 34.20 -8.52
N ALA A 200 -23.58 34.26 -9.44
CA ALA A 200 -23.33 34.51 -10.87
C ALA A 200 -22.50 35.77 -11.17
N LYS A 201 -22.35 36.66 -10.18
CA LYS A 201 -21.59 37.91 -10.26
C LYS A 201 -20.15 37.81 -9.74
N ALA A 202 -19.77 36.73 -9.05
CA ALA A 202 -18.47 36.57 -8.44
C ALA A 202 -17.68 35.43 -9.10
N THR A 203 -16.38 35.66 -9.34
CA THR A 203 -15.51 34.65 -9.98
C THR A 203 -14.39 34.23 -9.04
N VAL A 204 -14.10 32.94 -8.98
CA VAL A 204 -12.94 32.38 -8.25
C VAL A 204 -12.00 31.71 -9.25
N PRO A 205 -11.18 32.49 -9.99
CA PRO A 205 -10.34 31.95 -11.06
C PRO A 205 -9.15 31.12 -10.56
N GLY A 206 -8.68 31.36 -9.34
CA GLY A 206 -7.41 30.82 -8.87
C GLY A 206 -7.43 30.17 -7.50
N LEU A 207 -6.43 29.33 -7.30
CA LEU A 207 -6.13 28.61 -6.07
C LEU A 207 -4.66 28.87 -5.71
N ARG A 208 -4.42 29.29 -4.47
CA ARG A 208 -3.09 29.39 -3.89
C ARG A 208 -2.88 28.32 -2.85
N ILE A 209 -1.78 27.58 -2.93
CA ILE A 209 -1.43 26.55 -1.96
C ILE A 209 -0.12 26.92 -1.29
N TYR A 210 -0.11 26.92 0.04
CA TYR A 210 1.06 27.21 0.87
C TYR A 210 1.50 25.92 1.57
N LEU A 211 2.74 25.52 1.32
CA LEU A 211 3.30 24.21 1.67
C LEU A 211 4.59 24.36 2.49
N PRO A 212 4.85 23.46 3.44
CA PRO A 212 6.18 23.38 4.06
C PRO A 212 7.20 22.89 3.03
N SER A 213 8.49 23.22 3.23
CA SER A 213 9.58 22.96 2.28
C SER A 213 9.61 21.51 1.76
N GLU A 214 9.35 20.54 2.65
CA GLU A 214 9.39 19.10 2.36
C GLU A 214 8.27 18.66 1.40
N ALA A 215 7.19 19.43 1.30
CA ALA A 215 6.03 19.12 0.46
C ALA A 215 6.05 19.85 -0.89
N VAL A 216 6.95 20.82 -1.08
CA VAL A 216 6.93 21.73 -2.24
C VAL A 216 7.26 21.01 -3.54
N GLU A 217 8.36 20.25 -3.59
CA GLU A 217 8.88 19.67 -4.83
C GLU A 217 7.87 18.72 -5.49
N LEU A 218 7.38 17.74 -4.74
CA LEU A 218 6.39 16.77 -5.23
C LEU A 218 5.11 17.44 -5.73
N ASN A 219 4.63 18.46 -5.00
CA ASN A 219 3.40 19.14 -5.38
C ASN A 219 3.60 20.10 -6.56
N ALA A 220 4.80 20.68 -6.73
CA ALA A 220 5.17 21.46 -7.90
C ALA A 220 5.17 20.60 -9.18
N GLN A 221 5.74 19.38 -9.09
CA GLN A 221 5.68 18.41 -10.19
C GLN A 221 4.23 18.06 -10.56
N ARG A 222 3.39 17.75 -9.58
CA ARG A 222 1.97 17.43 -9.82
C ARG A 222 1.18 18.62 -10.36
N ALA A 223 1.46 19.83 -9.88
CA ALA A 223 0.85 21.06 -10.37
C ALA A 223 1.19 21.33 -11.84
N SER A 224 2.39 20.95 -12.30
CA SER A 224 2.78 21.08 -13.71
C SER A 224 1.87 20.30 -14.68
N ALA A 225 1.23 19.22 -14.20
CA ALA A 225 0.29 18.41 -14.97
C ALA A 225 -1.14 18.97 -14.99
N ILE A 226 -1.44 20.04 -14.22
CA ILE A 226 -2.78 20.65 -14.16
C ILE A 226 -3.02 21.55 -15.37
N ASN A 227 -4.21 21.46 -15.96
CA ASN A 227 -4.63 22.33 -17.05
C ASN A 227 -4.75 23.80 -16.59
N ARG A 228 -3.73 24.61 -16.93
CA ARG A 228 -3.64 26.03 -16.58
C ARG A 228 -4.74 26.91 -17.19
N ARG A 229 -5.46 26.42 -18.22
CA ARG A 229 -6.63 27.15 -18.77
C ARG A 229 -7.86 27.03 -17.86
N ALA A 230 -7.95 25.95 -17.07
CA ALA A 230 -9.09 25.69 -16.19
C ALA A 230 -8.91 26.29 -14.79
N VAL A 231 -7.67 26.38 -14.30
CA VAL A 231 -7.35 26.86 -12.95
C VAL A 231 -6.05 27.67 -12.97
N LYS A 232 -6.08 28.85 -12.35
CA LYS A 232 -4.87 29.63 -12.05
C LYS A 232 -4.30 29.14 -10.72
N LEU A 233 -3.36 28.20 -10.77
CA LEU A 233 -2.72 27.61 -9.60
C LEU A 233 -1.42 28.36 -9.29
N ASP A 234 -1.21 28.70 -8.02
CA ASP A 234 0.06 29.25 -7.52
C ASP A 234 0.49 28.46 -6.27
N LEU A 235 1.72 27.95 -6.27
CA LEU A 235 2.32 27.28 -5.12
C LEU A 235 3.33 28.19 -4.41
N PHE A 236 3.32 28.12 -3.08
CA PHE A 236 4.21 28.87 -2.22
C PHE A 236 4.83 27.94 -1.16
N GLU A 237 6.13 28.08 -0.96
CA GLU A 237 6.85 27.53 0.18
C GLU A 237 6.68 28.46 1.39
N TRP A 238 6.22 27.91 2.53
CA TRP A 238 6.05 28.62 3.78
C TRP A 238 6.02 27.68 5.00
N ASN A 239 6.98 27.81 5.92
CA ASN A 239 7.14 26.95 7.11
C ASN A 239 6.52 27.52 8.40
N GLY A 240 5.74 28.60 8.31
CA GLY A 240 5.15 29.29 9.45
C GLY A 240 5.98 30.47 9.98
N GLY A 241 5.48 31.15 11.01
CA GLY A 241 6.18 32.26 11.66
C GLY A 241 6.29 33.53 10.81
N LYS A 242 7.43 34.25 10.94
CA LYS A 242 7.68 35.56 10.29
C LYS A 242 8.30 35.45 8.89
N GLU A 243 8.52 34.24 8.40
CA GLU A 243 9.08 34.02 7.07
C GLU A 243 8.10 34.48 5.99
N ARG A 244 8.63 35.11 4.94
CA ARG A 244 7.83 35.45 3.77
C ARG A 244 7.64 34.22 2.90
N PRO A 245 6.44 34.00 2.34
CA PRO A 245 6.22 32.90 1.41
C PRO A 245 7.05 33.09 0.15
N ASN A 246 7.71 32.03 -0.29
CA ASN A 246 8.46 32.03 -1.54
C ASN A 246 7.64 31.32 -2.63
N ARG A 247 7.39 32.00 -3.76
CA ARG A 247 6.67 31.38 -4.87
C ARG A 247 7.55 30.35 -5.55
N THR A 248 7.02 29.15 -5.73
CA THR A 248 7.73 28.04 -6.40
C THR A 248 7.35 28.00 -7.88
N ASP A 249 8.33 27.75 -8.77
CA ASP A 249 8.05 27.45 -10.17
C ASP A 249 7.75 25.96 -10.36
N GLU A 250 6.54 25.67 -10.82
CA GLU A 250 6.06 24.32 -11.15
C GLU A 250 6.88 23.66 -12.28
N LYS A 251 7.57 24.45 -13.11
CA LYS A 251 8.32 23.94 -14.27
C LYS A 251 9.75 23.52 -13.96
N ALA A 252 10.30 23.90 -12.81
CA ALA A 252 11.71 23.70 -12.50
C ALA A 252 12.09 22.23 -12.19
N SER A 253 11.11 21.36 -11.96
CA SER A 253 11.33 19.96 -11.54
C SER A 253 10.70 18.94 -12.51
N ILE A 254 10.69 19.21 -13.81
CA ILE A 254 10.52 18.11 -14.77
C ILE A 254 11.90 17.48 -14.96
N VAL A 255 12.31 16.64 -14.01
CA VAL A 255 13.25 15.58 -14.35
C VAL A 255 12.52 14.74 -15.40
N GLU A 256 13.11 14.55 -16.57
CA GLU A 256 12.61 13.59 -17.57
C GLU A 256 12.62 12.19 -16.94
N ALA A 257 11.59 11.88 -16.15
CA ALA A 257 11.39 10.60 -15.53
C ALA A 257 10.88 9.66 -16.60
N ARG A 258 11.80 9.19 -17.44
CA ARG A 258 11.53 8.11 -18.38
C ARG A 258 11.28 6.85 -17.54
N LEU A 259 10.05 6.36 -17.54
CA LEU A 259 9.74 5.03 -17.04
C LEU A 259 10.52 4.03 -17.90
N VAL A 260 11.62 3.50 -17.36
CA VAL A 260 12.34 2.42 -18.00
C VAL A 260 11.57 1.13 -17.71
N PRO A 261 11.26 0.29 -18.72
CA PRO A 261 10.65 -1.01 -18.49
C PRO A 261 11.43 -1.79 -17.44
N HIS A 262 10.74 -2.32 -16.44
CA HIS A 262 11.36 -3.06 -15.35
C HIS A 262 11.74 -4.48 -15.83
N ARG A 263 12.82 -4.58 -16.61
CA ARG A 263 13.26 -5.83 -17.28
C ARG A 263 13.86 -6.89 -16.34
N LEU A 264 14.12 -6.57 -15.07
CA LEU A 264 14.61 -7.53 -14.08
C LEU A 264 13.68 -8.75 -13.95
N ASN A 265 12.37 -8.52 -14.11
CA ASN A 265 11.37 -9.57 -14.04
C ASN A 265 11.35 -10.48 -15.27
N GLU A 266 11.83 -10.02 -16.44
CA GLU A 266 11.87 -10.84 -17.66
C GLU A 266 12.82 -12.03 -17.50
N GLY A 267 13.98 -11.81 -16.87
CA GLY A 267 14.95 -12.88 -16.60
C GLY A 267 14.42 -13.95 -15.65
N LEU A 268 13.72 -13.53 -14.58
CA LEU A 268 13.10 -14.44 -13.62
C LEU A 268 11.97 -15.26 -14.27
N VAL A 269 11.10 -14.61 -15.06
CA VAL A 269 10.03 -15.29 -15.81
C VAL A 269 10.60 -16.28 -16.80
N ALA A 270 11.64 -15.91 -17.55
CA ALA A 270 12.28 -16.81 -18.52
C ALA A 270 12.87 -18.05 -17.84
N ARG A 271 13.56 -17.88 -16.69
CA ARG A 271 14.12 -18.99 -15.92
C ARG A 271 13.05 -19.95 -15.42
N HIS A 272 11.99 -19.42 -14.81
CA HIS A 272 10.90 -20.24 -14.29
C HIS A 272 10.05 -20.87 -15.40
N ARG A 273 9.95 -20.23 -16.58
CA ARG A 273 9.36 -20.85 -17.77
C ARG A 273 10.16 -22.07 -18.20
N GLY A 274 11.49 -22.01 -18.18
CA GLY A 274 12.37 -23.16 -18.43
C GLY A 274 12.12 -24.31 -17.46
N LEU A 275 12.09 -24.01 -16.16
CA LEU A 275 11.77 -24.98 -15.10
C LEU A 275 10.41 -25.66 -15.30
N LEU A 276 9.37 -24.88 -15.60
CA LEU A 276 8.04 -25.44 -15.86
C LEU A 276 7.98 -26.25 -17.14
N ARG A 277 8.79 -25.91 -18.16
CA ARG A 277 8.88 -26.70 -19.40
C ARG A 277 9.42 -28.10 -19.13
N GLU A 278 10.38 -28.25 -18.22
CA GLU A 278 10.88 -29.57 -17.80
C GLU A 278 9.78 -30.42 -17.13
N LEU A 279 8.87 -29.77 -16.39
CA LEU A 279 7.80 -30.45 -15.65
C LEU A 279 6.54 -30.73 -16.48
N LEU A 280 6.16 -29.80 -17.36
CA LEU A 280 4.88 -29.74 -18.05
C LEU A 280 4.98 -29.86 -19.58
N GLY A 281 6.20 -29.85 -20.15
CA GLY A 281 6.43 -29.84 -21.59
C GLY A 281 5.84 -28.60 -22.27
N GLU A 282 5.30 -28.79 -23.47
CA GLU A 282 4.67 -27.74 -24.30
C GLU A 282 3.44 -27.08 -23.64
N THR A 283 2.86 -27.71 -22.62
CA THR A 283 1.73 -27.16 -21.87
C THR A 283 2.05 -25.79 -21.26
N VAL A 284 3.32 -25.50 -20.97
CA VAL A 284 3.78 -24.23 -20.40
C VAL A 284 3.50 -23.03 -21.31
N ASP A 285 3.38 -23.23 -22.62
CA ASP A 285 3.15 -22.14 -23.57
C ASP A 285 1.69 -21.64 -23.54
N ARG A 286 0.78 -22.46 -22.97
CA ARG A 286 -0.60 -22.05 -22.65
C ARG A 286 -0.72 -21.35 -21.30
N LEU A 287 0.38 -21.25 -20.55
CA LEU A 287 0.42 -20.62 -19.22
C LEU A 287 0.98 -19.19 -19.31
N MET A 288 0.31 -18.29 -18.61
CA MET A 288 0.77 -16.92 -18.44
C MET A 288 1.59 -16.82 -17.15
N LEU A 289 2.82 -16.35 -17.26
CA LEU A 289 3.71 -16.14 -16.12
C LEU A 289 3.84 -14.64 -15.88
N THR A 290 3.51 -14.20 -14.68
CA THR A 290 3.63 -12.79 -14.26
C THR A 290 4.43 -12.72 -12.97
N THR A 291 5.28 -11.72 -12.83
CA THR A 291 5.84 -11.37 -11.51
C THR A 291 4.88 -10.42 -10.80
N ASP A 292 4.96 -10.38 -9.48
CA ASP A 292 4.41 -9.26 -8.74
C ASP A 292 5.28 -8.00 -8.91
N SER A 293 4.81 -6.86 -8.40
CA SER A 293 5.56 -5.59 -8.44
C SER A 293 6.86 -5.63 -7.64
N SER A 294 7.03 -6.62 -6.75
CA SER A 294 8.24 -6.78 -5.95
C SER A 294 9.27 -7.75 -6.56
N GLY A 295 8.90 -8.48 -7.61
CA GLY A 295 9.76 -9.48 -8.26
C GLY A 295 10.12 -10.67 -7.36
N ARG A 296 9.35 -10.92 -6.29
CA ARG A 296 9.69 -11.93 -5.26
C ARG A 296 9.16 -13.31 -5.58
N PHE A 297 8.10 -13.39 -6.37
CA PHE A 297 7.53 -14.65 -6.83
C PHE A 297 6.96 -14.51 -8.24
N VAL A 298 6.85 -15.64 -8.94
CA VAL A 298 6.18 -15.75 -10.23
C VAL A 298 4.83 -16.43 -10.03
N SER A 299 3.78 -15.72 -10.42
CA SER A 299 2.41 -16.20 -10.53
C SER A 299 2.22 -16.85 -11.91
N VAL A 300 1.79 -18.10 -11.93
CA VAL A 300 1.45 -18.84 -13.14
C VAL A 300 -0.07 -18.94 -13.23
N ARG A 301 -0.62 -18.50 -14.35
CA ARG A 301 -2.04 -18.25 -14.51
C ARG A 301 -2.61 -18.91 -15.77
N VAL A 302 -3.87 -19.31 -15.68
CA VAL A 302 -4.71 -19.71 -16.82
C VAL A 302 -5.89 -18.76 -16.87
N ALA A 303 -6.03 -18.00 -17.97
CA ALA A 303 -7.09 -16.99 -18.13
C ALA A 303 -7.27 -16.13 -16.85
N GLY A 304 -6.16 -15.59 -16.34
CA GLY A 304 -6.12 -14.73 -15.15
C GLY A 304 -6.22 -15.41 -13.79
N LEU A 305 -6.59 -16.69 -13.72
CA LEU A 305 -6.63 -17.45 -12.47
C LEU A 305 -5.24 -17.96 -12.10
N GLU A 306 -4.75 -17.55 -10.92
CA GLU A 306 -3.51 -18.10 -10.35
C GLU A 306 -3.73 -19.55 -9.93
N ILE A 307 -2.92 -20.44 -10.50
CA ILE A 307 -2.97 -21.88 -10.21
C ILE A 307 -1.64 -22.42 -9.72
N VAL A 308 -0.54 -21.69 -9.96
CA VAL A 308 0.79 -22.00 -9.44
C VAL A 308 1.46 -20.71 -8.99
N ARG A 309 2.19 -20.79 -7.87
CA ARG A 309 3.10 -19.77 -7.38
C ARG A 309 4.49 -20.35 -7.24
N ILE A 310 5.49 -19.65 -7.79
CA ILE A 310 6.90 -20.04 -7.72
C ILE A 310 7.64 -18.99 -6.91
N GLU A 311 8.22 -19.41 -5.79
CA GLU A 311 8.96 -18.53 -4.88
C GLU A 311 10.46 -18.86 -4.90
N GLY A 312 11.29 -17.82 -4.93
CA GLY A 312 12.75 -17.95 -4.89
C GLY A 312 13.39 -18.21 -6.27
N ASP A 313 14.52 -17.55 -6.50
CA ASP A 313 15.23 -17.59 -7.80
C ASP A 313 16.13 -18.83 -7.93
N LEU A 314 17.04 -19.04 -6.95
CA LEU A 314 18.04 -20.11 -7.01
C LEU A 314 17.54 -21.48 -6.52
N SER A 315 16.56 -21.49 -5.61
CA SER A 315 15.95 -22.71 -5.08
C SER A 315 14.43 -22.56 -5.14
N PRO A 316 13.84 -22.68 -6.34
CA PRO A 316 12.44 -22.39 -6.58
C PRO A 316 11.54 -23.36 -5.81
N LYS A 317 10.63 -22.81 -5.00
CA LYS A 317 9.55 -23.56 -4.35
C LYS A 317 8.28 -23.34 -5.16
N ILE A 318 7.76 -24.43 -5.71
CA ILE A 318 6.55 -24.42 -6.52
C ILE A 318 5.37 -24.81 -5.61
N TYR A 319 4.32 -23.98 -5.61
CA TYR A 319 3.06 -24.21 -4.92
C TYR A 319 1.94 -24.23 -5.95
N PHE A 320 1.03 -25.19 -5.89
CA PHE A 320 -0.09 -25.28 -6.83
C PHE A 320 -1.40 -25.61 -6.14
N GLY A 321 -2.51 -25.21 -6.76
CA GLY A 321 -3.87 -25.41 -6.23
C GLY A 321 -4.68 -24.12 -6.23
N LEU A 322 -5.88 -24.21 -5.65
CA LEU A 322 -6.75 -23.05 -5.43
C LEU A 322 -6.70 -22.64 -3.95
N GLU A 323 -7.16 -21.42 -3.67
CA GLU A 323 -7.31 -20.91 -2.31
C GLU A 323 -8.06 -21.93 -1.41
N GLY A 324 -7.50 -22.20 -0.23
CA GLY A 324 -7.98 -23.25 0.69
C GLY A 324 -7.47 -24.67 0.41
N SER A 325 -6.75 -24.91 -0.70
CA SER A 325 -6.25 -26.25 -1.08
C SER A 325 -4.86 -26.25 -1.74
N ILE A 326 -4.03 -25.25 -1.41
CA ILE A 326 -2.68 -25.06 -1.97
C ILE A 326 -1.71 -26.09 -1.39
N ARG A 327 -0.88 -26.69 -2.26
CA ARG A 327 0.12 -27.71 -1.90
C ARG A 327 1.47 -27.37 -2.51
N ARG A 328 2.54 -27.75 -1.82
CA ARG A 328 3.92 -27.61 -2.33
C ARG A 328 4.26 -28.80 -3.24
N LEU A 329 4.81 -28.52 -4.41
CA LEU A 329 5.34 -29.54 -5.33
C LEU A 329 6.53 -30.25 -4.69
N ASN A 330 6.51 -31.57 -4.76
CA ASN A 330 7.58 -32.47 -4.38
C ASN A 330 7.58 -33.67 -5.34
N GLU A 331 8.51 -34.61 -5.14
CA GLU A 331 8.65 -35.78 -6.02
C GLU A 331 7.42 -36.70 -6.02
N SER A 332 6.66 -36.77 -4.92
CA SER A 332 5.53 -37.68 -4.79
C SER A 332 4.23 -37.16 -5.41
N ASN A 333 4.11 -35.84 -5.64
CA ASN A 333 2.91 -35.20 -6.18
C ASN A 333 3.12 -34.54 -7.56
N ALA A 334 4.20 -34.87 -8.25
CA ALA A 334 4.50 -34.33 -9.58
C ALA A 334 3.44 -34.69 -10.64
N GLU A 335 2.86 -35.89 -10.55
CA GLU A 335 1.81 -36.31 -11.48
C GLU A 335 0.46 -35.64 -11.18
N ASP A 336 0.16 -35.41 -9.90
CA ASP A 336 -1.01 -34.64 -9.48
C ASP A 336 -0.92 -33.20 -9.98
N PHE A 337 0.28 -32.61 -9.94
CA PHE A 337 0.53 -31.29 -10.49
C PHE A 337 0.26 -31.22 -12.00
N ARG A 338 0.80 -32.16 -12.77
CA ARG A 338 0.56 -32.25 -14.22
C ARG A 338 -0.93 -32.40 -14.54
N SER A 339 -1.60 -33.32 -13.84
CA SER A 339 -3.03 -33.59 -14.01
C SER A 339 -3.88 -32.36 -13.66
N PHE A 340 -3.54 -31.66 -12.58
CA PHE A 340 -4.22 -30.43 -12.16
C PHE A 340 -4.10 -29.34 -13.22
N VAL A 341 -2.88 -29.05 -13.71
CA VAL A 341 -2.66 -28.02 -14.73
C VAL A 341 -3.42 -28.35 -16.02
N ALA A 342 -3.35 -29.61 -16.47
CA ALA A 342 -4.08 -30.05 -17.66
C ALA A 342 -5.60 -29.90 -17.50
N HIS A 343 -6.13 -30.27 -16.33
CA HIS A 343 -7.56 -30.14 -16.02
C HIS A 343 -8.03 -28.68 -16.00
N VAL A 344 -7.26 -27.76 -15.41
CA VAL A 344 -7.59 -26.33 -15.46
C VAL A 344 -7.60 -25.80 -16.89
N LEU A 345 -6.62 -26.18 -17.71
CA LEU A 345 -6.53 -25.73 -19.11
C LEU A 345 -7.69 -26.25 -19.98
N ASP A 346 -8.18 -27.46 -19.70
CA ASP A 346 -9.33 -28.07 -20.35
C ASP A 346 -10.65 -27.39 -19.97
N ARG A 347 -10.81 -26.99 -18.70
CA ARG A 347 -12.07 -26.42 -18.19
C ARG A 347 -12.16 -24.90 -18.30
N ARG A 348 -11.04 -24.18 -18.15
CA ARG A 348 -10.97 -22.72 -18.15
C ARG A 348 -10.54 -22.17 -19.50
N ASN A 349 -11.38 -22.38 -20.51
CA ASN A 349 -11.22 -21.76 -21.83
C ASN A 349 -12.58 -21.39 -22.41
N ALA A 350 -12.58 -20.48 -23.40
CA ALA A 350 -13.80 -19.91 -23.96
C ALA A 350 -14.62 -20.92 -24.78
N GLU A 351 -13.99 -22.02 -25.22
CA GLU A 351 -14.61 -23.09 -26.01
C GLU A 351 -15.14 -24.24 -25.13
N SER A 352 -15.02 -24.11 -23.80
CA SER A 352 -15.45 -25.14 -22.86
C SER A 352 -16.95 -25.38 -22.98
N GLY A 353 -17.32 -26.63 -23.29
CA GLY A 353 -18.72 -27.06 -23.39
C GLY A 353 -19.45 -27.09 -22.04
N ASP A 354 -18.72 -27.00 -20.93
CA ASP A 354 -19.25 -27.06 -19.57
C ASP A 354 -18.99 -25.75 -18.82
N THR A 355 -19.90 -24.78 -19.00
CA THR A 355 -19.85 -23.48 -18.31
C THR A 355 -20.36 -23.55 -16.86
N ALA A 356 -20.80 -24.72 -16.40
CA ALA A 356 -21.16 -24.97 -15.01
C ALA A 356 -19.95 -25.35 -14.14
N ASP A 357 -18.83 -25.73 -14.77
CA ASP A 357 -17.59 -26.09 -14.10
C ASP A 357 -17.06 -24.96 -13.21
N LEU A 358 -16.50 -25.35 -12.05
CA LEU A 358 -15.93 -24.43 -11.07
C LEU A 358 -14.82 -23.57 -11.68
N PHE A 359 -13.91 -24.16 -12.45
CA PHE A 359 -12.77 -23.45 -13.04
C PHE A 359 -13.20 -22.44 -14.11
N TYR A 360 -14.32 -22.70 -14.78
CA TYR A 360 -14.91 -21.76 -15.74
C TYR A 360 -15.47 -20.52 -15.01
N ARG A 361 -16.14 -20.73 -13.88
CA ARG A 361 -16.84 -19.64 -13.15
C ARG A 361 -15.96 -18.86 -12.18
N LEU A 362 -14.87 -19.45 -11.69
CA LEU A 362 -14.02 -18.82 -10.67
C LEU A 362 -13.40 -17.52 -11.20
N GLN A 363 -13.48 -16.45 -10.42
CA GLN A 363 -12.79 -15.16 -10.72
C GLN A 363 -13.00 -14.70 -12.17
N SER A 364 -14.25 -14.57 -12.61
CA SER A 364 -14.61 -14.13 -13.98
C SER A 364 -14.01 -12.77 -14.35
N GLU A 365 -13.88 -11.86 -13.39
CA GLU A 365 -13.24 -10.55 -13.57
C GLU A 365 -11.75 -10.69 -13.96
N ARG A 366 -11.04 -11.66 -13.37
CA ARG A 366 -9.63 -11.94 -13.71
C ARG A 366 -9.49 -12.53 -15.10
N TRP A 367 -10.49 -13.29 -15.54
CA TRP A 367 -10.54 -13.76 -16.92
C TRP A 367 -10.63 -12.56 -17.88
N LEU A 368 -11.62 -11.68 -17.66
CA LEU A 368 -11.77 -10.48 -18.49
C LEU A 368 -10.51 -9.62 -18.49
N GLU A 369 -9.92 -9.36 -17.31
CA GLU A 369 -8.64 -8.67 -17.18
C GLU A 369 -7.55 -9.33 -18.05
N SER A 370 -7.41 -10.66 -17.98
CA SER A 370 -6.39 -11.37 -18.78
C SER A 370 -6.58 -11.22 -20.28
N MET A 371 -7.83 -11.17 -20.75
CA MET A 371 -8.13 -10.94 -22.17
C MET A 371 -7.76 -9.52 -22.59
N LEU A 372 -8.04 -8.54 -21.74
CA LEU A 372 -7.74 -7.12 -22.00
C LEU A 372 -6.24 -6.81 -21.93
N VAL A 373 -5.52 -7.41 -20.98
CA VAL A 373 -4.06 -7.28 -20.86
C VAL A 373 -3.35 -7.91 -22.05
N SER A 374 -3.87 -9.04 -22.56
CA SER A 374 -3.31 -9.69 -23.75
C SER A 374 -3.61 -8.94 -25.04
N ASP A 375 -4.75 -8.25 -25.10
CA ASP A 375 -5.23 -7.56 -26.29
C ASP A 375 -6.17 -6.40 -25.92
N ILE A 376 -5.57 -5.22 -25.72
CA ILE A 376 -6.30 -4.02 -25.31
C ILE A 376 -7.19 -3.46 -26.43
N SER A 377 -6.93 -3.87 -27.69
CA SER A 377 -7.71 -3.46 -28.85
C SER A 377 -9.17 -3.95 -28.80
N ARG A 378 -9.44 -4.97 -27.96
CA ARG A 378 -10.78 -5.46 -27.66
C ARG A 378 -11.67 -4.44 -26.97
N ILE A 379 -11.09 -3.42 -26.32
CA ILE A 379 -11.84 -2.29 -25.74
C ILE A 379 -12.03 -1.22 -26.80
N ASP A 380 -10.93 -0.81 -27.44
CA ASP A 380 -10.90 0.22 -28.46
C ASP A 380 -9.74 -0.08 -29.42
N PRO A 381 -9.98 -0.26 -30.73
CA PRO A 381 -8.94 -0.48 -31.72
C PRO A 381 -7.86 0.60 -31.73
N ASN A 382 -8.17 1.83 -31.28
CA ASN A 382 -7.22 2.95 -31.21
C ASN A 382 -6.21 2.83 -30.07
N LEU A 383 -6.37 1.85 -29.16
CA LEU A 383 -5.41 1.54 -28.11
C LEU A 383 -4.33 0.55 -28.56
N SER A 384 -4.33 0.16 -29.84
CA SER A 384 -3.24 -0.62 -30.42
C SER A 384 -1.90 0.11 -30.24
N PRO A 385 -0.82 -0.59 -29.85
CA PRO A 385 0.51 0.00 -29.73
C PRO A 385 1.17 0.35 -31.07
N ASP A 386 0.48 0.12 -32.21
CA ASP A 386 0.91 0.44 -33.58
C ASP A 386 0.38 1.78 -34.10
#